data_AF-M2S6V8-F1
#
_entry.id   AF-M2S6V8-F1
#
_cell.length_a   1.000
_cell.length_b   1.000
_cell.length_c   1.000
_cell.angle_alpha   90.00
_cell.angle_beta   90.00
_cell.angle_gamma   90.00
#
_symmetry.space_group_name_H-M   'P 1'
#
loop_
_entity.id
_entity.type
_entity.pdbx_description
1 polymer ?
#
loop_
_entity_poly.entity_id
_entity_poly.type
_entity_poly.pdbx_seq_one_letter_code
_entity_poly.pdbx_strand_id
1 'polypeptide(L)' 'VELLLTAQLAYNSIKSAMTKYSPHYANYGYKPTAHQDPKDIESIAIGADDKAKLMRELYKELSKNIA' A
#
# COMPACT_ATOMS: atom_id res chain seq x y z
N VAL A 1 -6.16 24.86 9.76
CA VAL A 1 -6.78 23.52 9.73
C VAL A 1 -6.76 23.04 8.29
N GLU A 2 -6.03 21.97 7.98
CA GLU A 2 -5.99 21.39 6.63
C GLU A 2 -7.24 20.53 6.37
N LEU A 3 -8.36 21.19 6.09
CA LEU A 3 -9.67 20.55 5.91
C LEU A 3 -9.69 19.52 4.77
N LEU A 4 -8.85 19.71 3.74
CA LEU A 4 -8.79 18.85 2.56
C LEU A 4 -8.27 17.45 2.91
N LEU A 5 -7.19 17.34 3.69
CA LEU A 5 -6.61 16.06 4.08
C LEU A 5 -7.57 15.26 4.97
N THR A 6 -8.25 15.94 5.90
CA THR A 6 -9.25 15.29 6.76
C THR A 6 -10.44 14.77 5.94
N ALA A 7 -10.91 15.54 4.96
CA ALA A 7 -11.99 15.11 4.06
C ALA A 7 -11.59 13.91 3.19
N GLN A 8 -10.37 13.92 2.64
CA GLN A 8 -9.82 12.81 1.86
C GLN A 8 -9.69 11.53 2.70
N LEU A 9 -9.19 11.66 3.93
CA LEU A 9 -9.08 10.55 4.86
C LEU A 9 -10.46 9.95 5.18
N ALA A 10 -11.43 10.80 5.49
CA ALA A 10 -12.79 10.36 5.79
C ALA A 10 -13.42 9.62 4.59
N TYR A 11 -13.35 10.23 3.41
CA TYR A 11 -13.89 9.65 2.19
C TYR A 11 -13.27 8.29 1.85
N ASN A 12 -11.94 8.18 1.92
CA ASN A 12 -11.22 6.95 1.56
C ASN A 12 -11.33 5.84 2.61
N SER A 13 -11.77 6.17 3.82
CA SER A 13 -11.87 5.22 4.95
C SER A 13 -13.28 4.67 5.16
N ILE A 14 -14.32 5.35 4.67
CA ILE A 14 -15.71 4.91 4.81
C ILE A 14 -16.00 3.75 3.87
N LYS A 15 -16.69 2.71 4.38
CA LYS A 15 -17.15 1.59 3.58
C LYS A 15 -18.32 2.01 2.69
N SER A 16 -18.23 1.68 1.41
CA SER A 16 -19.36 1.83 0.49
C SER A 16 -20.48 0.85 0.85
N ALA A 17 -21.73 1.32 0.77
CA ALA A 17 -22.90 0.48 0.98
C ALA A 17 -23.01 -0.66 -0.04
N MET A 18 -22.52 -0.44 -1.26
CA MET A 18 -22.57 -1.38 -2.39
C MET A 18 -21.51 -2.47 -2.27
N THR A 19 -20.24 -2.08 -2.09
CA THR A 19 -19.11 -3.04 -2.09
C THR A 19 -18.76 -3.55 -0.71
N LYS A 20 -19.29 -2.93 0.37
CA LYS A 20 -18.92 -3.16 1.77
C LYS A 20 -17.45 -2.88 2.11
N TYR A 21 -16.67 -2.39 1.14
CA TYR A 21 -15.27 -2.04 1.28
C TYR A 21 -15.10 -0.52 1.15
N SER A 22 -14.05 0.02 1.78
CA SER A 22 -13.69 1.42 1.56
C SER A 22 -12.92 1.57 0.25
N PRO A 23 -12.93 2.76 -0.38
CA PRO A 23 -12.15 3.02 -1.58
C PRO A 23 -10.67 2.66 -1.41
N HIS A 24 -10.08 3.01 -0.25
CA HIS A 24 -8.69 2.66 0.04
C HIS A 24 -8.44 1.14 0.07
N TYR A 25 -9.34 0.39 0.70
CA TYR A 25 -9.21 -1.06 0.76
C TYR A 25 -9.39 -1.70 -0.63
N ALA A 26 -10.35 -1.22 -1.42
CA ALA A 26 -10.56 -1.74 -2.78
C ALA A 26 -9.36 -1.55 -3.69
N ASN A 27 -8.63 -0.44 -3.55
CA ASN A 27 -7.48 -0.13 -4.41
C ASN A 27 -6.18 -0.82 -3.96
N TYR A 28 -5.97 -1.00 -2.66
CA TYR A 28 -4.68 -1.42 -2.10
C TYR A 28 -4.72 -2.69 -1.25
N GLY A 29 -5.92 -3.24 -0.98
CA GLY A 29 -6.10 -4.36 -0.06
C GLY A 29 -5.79 -4.04 1.40
N TYR A 30 -5.58 -2.76 1.74
CA TYR A 30 -5.12 -2.31 3.05
C TYR A 30 -6.17 -1.45 3.74
N LYS A 31 -6.42 -1.76 5.02
CA LYS A 31 -7.35 -1.00 5.87
C LYS A 31 -6.58 0.13 6.55
N PRO A 32 -6.86 1.40 6.24
CA PRO A 32 -6.22 2.52 6.92
C PRO A 32 -6.60 2.48 8.41
N THR A 33 -5.60 2.36 9.27
CA THR A 33 -5.74 2.45 10.73
C THR A 33 -5.15 3.78 11.17
N ALA A 34 -5.92 4.58 11.92
CA ALA A 34 -5.48 5.89 12.40
C ALA A 34 -4.26 5.81 13.32
N HIS A 35 -4.15 4.72 14.09
CA HIS A 35 -2.95 4.34 14.82
C HIS A 35 -2.51 2.96 14.35
N GLN A 36 -1.33 2.91 13.76
CA GLN A 36 -0.54 1.69 13.67
C GLN A 36 0.67 1.92 14.56
N ASP A 37 1.04 0.92 15.36
CA ASP A 37 2.34 0.94 16.00
C ASP A 37 3.41 1.13 14.92
N PRO A 38 4.49 1.88 15.21
CA PRO A 38 5.60 1.99 14.29
C PRO A 38 5.96 0.59 13.83
N LYS A 39 5.89 0.37 12.51
CA LYS A 39 6.25 -0.92 11.94
C LYS A 39 7.62 -1.29 12.48
N ASP A 40 7.74 -2.48 13.06
CA ASP A 40 9.02 -3.01 13.51
C ASP A 40 9.96 -3.10 12.31
N ILE A 41 10.84 -2.11 12.19
CA ILE A 41 11.72 -1.89 11.04
C ILE A 41 12.67 -3.08 10.92
N GLU A 42 13.06 -3.69 12.03
CA GLU A 42 13.93 -4.86 12.03
C GLU A 42 13.22 -6.06 11.40
N SER A 43 11.96 -6.33 11.78
CA SER A 43 11.18 -7.42 11.17
C SER A 43 10.96 -7.24 9.67
N ILE A 44 10.86 -5.99 9.19
CA ILE A 44 10.64 -5.67 7.77
C ILE A 44 11.95 -5.71 6.97
N ALA A 45 13.07 -5.38 7.62
CA ALA A 45 14.39 -5.40 6.99
C ALA A 45 14.87 -6.83 6.71
N ILE A 46 14.40 -7.83 7.45
CA ILE A 46 14.75 -9.24 7.20
C ILE A 46 14.29 -9.65 5.79
N GLY A 47 15.26 -9.94 4.92
CA GLY A 47 15.03 -10.34 3.53
C GLY A 47 14.63 -9.20 2.59
N ALA A 48 14.78 -7.94 3.01
CA ALA A 48 14.54 -6.78 2.15
C ALA A 48 15.51 -6.75 0.95
N ASP A 49 16.78 -7.10 1.18
CA ASP A 49 17.79 -7.19 0.12
C ASP A 49 17.45 -8.27 -0.92
N ASP A 50 17.00 -9.44 -0.47
CA ASP A 50 16.57 -10.52 -1.35
C ASP A 50 15.37 -10.11 -2.21
N LYS A 51 14.38 -9.44 -1.61
CA LYS A 51 13.24 -8.88 -2.35
C LYS A 51 13.67 -7.80 -3.34
N ALA A 52 14.60 -6.92 -2.97
CA ALA A 52 15.13 -5.90 -3.86
C ALA A 52 15.86 -6.52 -5.06
N LYS A 53 16.61 -7.61 -4.84
CA LYS A 53 17.27 -8.38 -5.89
C LYS A 53 16.25 -9.00 -6.85
N LEU A 54 15.24 -9.70 -6.32
CA LEU A 54 14.16 -10.30 -7.12
C LEU A 54 13.42 -9.24 -7.97
N MET A 55 13.13 -8.08 -7.39
CA MET A 55 12.45 -7.00 -8.10
C MET A 55 13.30 -6.44 -9.25
N ARG A 56 14.62 -6.34 -9.05
CA ARG A 56 15.56 -5.93 -10.10
C ARG A 56 15.64 -6.96 -11.22
N GLU A 57 15.64 -8.25 -10.90
CA GLU A 57 15.66 -9.33 -11.89
C GLU A 57 14.37 -9.35 -12.71
N LEU A 58 13.21 -9.27 -12.05
CA LEU A 58 11.90 -9.19 -12.70
C LEU A 58 11.80 -8.00 -13.66
N TYR A 59 12.28 -6.82 -13.25
CA TYR A 59 12.30 -5.64 -14.12
C TYR A 59 13.16 -5.85 -15.38
N LYS A 60 14.32 -6.50 -15.24
CA LYS A 60 15.19 -6.83 -16.39
C LYS A 60 14.49 -7.78 -17.35
N GLU A 61 13.81 -8.81 -16.84
CA GLU A 61 13.06 -9.75 -17.70
C GLU A 61 11.91 -9.06 -18.43
N LEU A 62 11.10 -8.27 -17.71
CA LEU A 62 10.03 -7.47 -18.31
C LEU A 62 10.56 -6.54 -19.41
N SER A 63 11.67 -5.84 -19.16
CA SER A 63 12.25 -4.93 -20.16
C SER A 63 12.71 -5.64 -21.44
N LYS A 64 13.11 -6.91 -21.35
CA LYS A 64 13.50 -7.72 -22.51
C LYS A 64 12.31 -8.29 -23.27
N ASN A 65 11.24 -8.62 -22.55
CA ASN A 65 10.06 -9.28 -23.13
C ASN A 65 9.04 -8.29 -23.73
N ILE A 66 9.17 -6.98 -23.44
CA ILE A 66 8.27 -5.92 -23.93
C ILE A 66 8.94 -5.08 -25.04
N ALA A 67 10.23 -5.28 -25.31
CA ALA A 67 10.97 -4.66 -26.42
C ALA A 67 10.81 -5.46 -27.72
#